data_AF-U6K220-F1
#
_entry.id   AF-U6K220-F1
#
_cell.length_a   1.000
_cell.length_b   1.000
_cell.length_c   1.000
_cell.angle_alpha   90.00
_cell.angle_beta   90.00
_cell.angle_gamma   90.00
#
_symmetry.space_group_name_H-M   'P 1'
#
loop_
_entity.id
_entity.type
_entity.pdbx_description
1 polymer ?
#
loop_
_entity_poly.entity_id
_entity_poly.type
_entity_poly.pdbx_seq_one_letter_code
_entity_poly.pdbx_strand_id
1 'polypeptide(L)'
;MAQKDPQSSLLHQDALDFEQRAALERELSRSPLRLHQNILFDSSSSFLLYPTLLGVKVVNILDNRVSRFIGRHEQGLRYLAIALQQPYIARRVAKTTAGANDAILVASAFKKKRVYFFTADAPSDAILDTRDVFNEKPSKEEQESLSAATGGSAITPAERLGATATLHTTFGDIRVKLFGAECPKTVENFTVHARNGYYDNMVFHRVIKGFMIQTGDPNGDGTGGESIWGGDFEDELHRSLKHDRPFTVSMANAGPNTNGSQFFITTVPCPWLDMKHTVFGRVTHGADVVLKIEGVKTNEHDKPLQDVKLLAIKITS
;
A
#
# COMPACT_ATOMS: atom_id res chain seq x y z
N MET A 1 -8.99 39.65 1.28
CA MET A 1 -7.54 39.44 1.49
C MET A 1 -7.28 38.63 2.77
N ALA A 2 -7.94 37.47 2.96
CA ALA A 2 -7.69 36.61 4.13
C ALA A 2 -6.30 35.95 4.11
N GLN A 3 -5.78 35.68 2.90
CA GLN A 3 -4.41 35.20 2.64
C GLN A 3 -3.30 36.16 3.12
N LYS A 4 -3.60 37.45 3.34
CA LYS A 4 -2.63 38.48 3.74
C LYS A 4 -2.82 38.94 5.20
N ASP A 5 -3.81 38.40 5.88
CA ASP A 5 -4.13 38.75 7.27
C ASP A 5 -3.39 37.80 8.22
N PRO A 6 -2.45 38.29 9.04
CA PRO A 6 -1.69 37.46 9.98
C PRO A 6 -2.55 36.84 11.08
N GLN A 7 -3.75 37.37 11.36
CA GLN A 7 -4.68 36.79 12.33
C GLN A 7 -5.52 35.64 11.75
N SER A 8 -5.48 35.46 10.42
CA SER A 8 -6.26 34.46 9.68
C SER A 8 -5.39 33.30 9.15
N SER A 9 -4.39 32.87 9.92
CA SER A 9 -3.42 31.83 9.51
C SER A 9 -4.06 30.49 9.11
N LEU A 10 -5.23 30.17 9.67
CA LEU A 10 -6.04 29.01 9.29
C LEU A 10 -6.55 29.05 7.84
N LEU A 11 -6.59 30.23 7.21
CA LEU A 11 -7.06 30.46 5.84
C LEU A 11 -5.92 30.62 4.83
N HIS A 12 -4.66 30.60 5.28
CA HIS A 12 -3.50 30.72 4.40
C HIS A 12 -3.32 29.45 3.59
N GLN A 13 -3.01 29.56 2.31
CA GLN A 13 -2.72 28.42 1.47
C GLN A 13 -1.56 28.77 0.56
N ASP A 14 -0.81 27.74 0.16
CA ASP A 14 0.16 27.90 -0.91
C ASP A 14 -0.54 28.48 -2.16
N ALA A 15 0.13 29.44 -2.82
CA ALA A 15 -0.47 30.19 -3.91
C ALA A 15 -0.84 29.28 -5.09
N LEU A 16 -0.01 28.27 -5.38
CA LEU A 16 -0.25 27.32 -6.47
C LEU A 16 -1.44 26.42 -6.15
N ASP A 17 -1.52 25.87 -4.93
CA ASP A 17 -2.65 25.04 -4.49
C ASP A 17 -3.96 25.84 -4.49
N PHE A 18 -3.93 27.09 -4.04
CA PHE A 18 -5.11 27.97 -4.06
C PHE A 18 -5.62 28.21 -5.48
N GLU A 19 -4.73 28.47 -6.45
CA GLU A 19 -5.11 28.67 -7.85
C GLU A 19 -5.72 27.40 -8.46
N GLN A 20 -5.14 26.23 -8.20
CA GLN A 20 -5.67 24.94 -8.64
C GLN A 20 -7.07 24.69 -8.10
N ARG A 21 -7.27 24.88 -6.78
CA ARG A 21 -8.59 24.75 -6.15
C ARG A 21 -9.59 25.76 -6.69
N ALA A 22 -9.16 27.00 -6.94
CA ALA A 22 -10.02 28.04 -7.49
C ALA A 22 -10.45 27.74 -8.94
N ALA A 23 -9.60 27.10 -9.73
CA ALA A 23 -9.96 26.60 -11.06
C ALA A 23 -11.03 25.50 -10.95
N LEU A 24 -10.84 24.51 -10.07
CA LEU A 24 -11.82 23.45 -9.81
C LEU A 24 -13.16 23.99 -9.31
N GLU A 25 -13.16 25.02 -8.46
CA GLU A 25 -14.39 25.68 -7.99
C GLU A 25 -15.16 26.33 -9.14
N ARG A 26 -14.46 27.02 -10.05
CA ARG A 26 -15.08 27.63 -11.24
C ARG A 26 -15.70 26.57 -12.14
N GLU A 27 -15.02 25.45 -12.36
CA GLU A 27 -15.57 24.34 -13.13
C GLU A 27 -16.77 23.68 -12.45
N LEU A 28 -16.67 23.41 -11.15
CA LEU A 28 -17.75 22.84 -10.35
C LEU A 28 -19.00 23.72 -10.41
N SER A 29 -18.84 25.03 -10.33
CA SER A 29 -19.97 25.99 -10.38
C SER A 29 -20.83 25.87 -11.65
N ARG A 30 -20.22 25.40 -12.75
CA ARG A 30 -20.85 25.16 -14.07
C ARG A 30 -21.31 23.72 -14.25
N SER A 31 -20.87 22.80 -13.39
CA SER A 31 -21.21 21.38 -13.45
C SER A 31 -22.51 21.08 -12.70
N PRO A 32 -23.36 20.17 -13.19
CA PRO A 32 -24.52 19.69 -12.44
C PRO A 32 -24.11 18.97 -11.14
N LEU A 33 -22.86 18.52 -11.02
CA LEU A 33 -22.34 17.85 -9.83
C LEU A 33 -22.32 18.76 -8.58
N ARG A 34 -22.40 20.09 -8.73
CA ARG A 34 -22.52 21.01 -7.59
C ARG A 34 -23.73 20.72 -6.70
N LEU A 35 -24.79 20.14 -7.28
CA LEU A 35 -26.01 19.77 -6.56
C LEU A 35 -25.82 18.58 -5.61
N HIS A 36 -24.69 17.87 -5.71
CA HIS A 36 -24.36 16.76 -4.83
C HIS A 36 -23.61 17.21 -3.56
N GLN A 37 -23.40 18.52 -3.38
CA GLN A 37 -22.86 19.06 -2.15
C GLN A 37 -23.89 18.96 -1.03
N ASN A 38 -23.45 18.50 0.13
CA ASN A 38 -24.27 18.39 1.31
C ASN A 38 -23.58 19.02 2.53
N ILE A 39 -24.38 19.18 3.59
CA ILE A 39 -23.97 19.72 4.88
C ILE A 39 -24.38 18.69 5.93
N LEU A 40 -23.57 18.49 6.95
CA LEU A 40 -23.83 17.53 8.01
C LEU A 40 -23.67 18.17 9.39
N PHE A 41 -24.47 17.70 10.34
CA PHE A 41 -24.22 17.91 11.75
C PHE A 41 -23.47 16.71 12.33
N ASP A 42 -22.63 16.96 13.32
CA ASP A 42 -22.08 15.90 14.15
C ASP A 42 -23.13 15.31 15.11
N SER A 43 -22.80 14.23 15.83
CA SER A 43 -23.74 13.57 16.74
C SER A 43 -24.14 14.46 17.93
N SER A 44 -23.31 15.43 18.32
CA SER A 44 -23.65 16.41 19.36
C SER A 44 -24.54 17.55 18.86
N SER A 45 -24.76 17.66 17.55
CA SER A 45 -25.42 18.79 16.89
C SER A 45 -24.78 20.15 17.19
N SER A 46 -23.54 20.19 17.67
CA SER A 46 -22.81 21.41 17.99
C SER A 46 -21.87 21.84 16.85
N PHE A 47 -21.52 20.90 15.97
CA PHE A 47 -20.63 21.14 14.84
C PHE A 47 -21.35 20.95 13.51
N LEU A 48 -21.15 21.92 12.63
CA LEU A 48 -21.59 21.91 11.24
C LEU A 48 -20.41 21.64 10.33
N LEU A 49 -20.52 20.63 9.48
CA LEU A 49 -19.51 20.21 8.53
C LEU A 49 -20.01 20.46 7.10
N TYR A 50 -19.21 21.12 6.28
CA TYR A 50 -19.52 21.28 4.87
C TYR A 50 -18.26 21.43 4.00
N PRO A 51 -18.26 20.90 2.77
CA PRO A 51 -17.15 21.01 1.85
C PRO A 51 -16.99 22.42 1.26
N THR A 52 -15.78 22.96 1.31
CA THR A 52 -15.40 24.28 0.80
C THR A 52 -14.17 24.17 -0.11
N LEU A 53 -13.76 25.31 -0.69
CA LEU A 53 -12.52 25.44 -1.47
C LEU A 53 -11.29 24.87 -0.73
N LEU A 54 -11.17 25.17 0.57
CA LEU A 54 -10.01 24.83 1.39
C LEU A 54 -10.04 23.42 1.98
N GLY A 55 -11.12 22.67 1.76
CA GLY A 55 -11.38 21.39 2.42
C GLY A 55 -12.75 21.35 3.09
N VAL A 56 -13.00 20.32 3.91
CA VAL A 56 -14.23 20.23 4.70
C VAL A 56 -14.08 21.14 5.91
N LYS A 57 -14.91 22.18 5.97
CA LYS A 57 -14.89 23.16 7.05
C LYS A 57 -15.74 22.66 8.20
N VAL A 58 -15.20 22.71 9.42
CA VAL A 58 -15.89 22.34 10.66
C VAL A 58 -16.13 23.62 11.46
N VAL A 59 -17.39 23.98 11.64
CA VAL A 59 -17.82 25.18 12.35
C VAL A 59 -18.53 24.78 13.63
N ASN A 60 -18.11 25.33 14.76
CA ASN A 60 -18.88 25.26 15.99
C ASN A 60 -20.01 26.29 15.90
N ILE A 61 -21.25 25.83 15.94
CA ILE A 61 -22.42 26.71 15.77
C ILE A 61 -22.72 27.52 17.03
N LEU A 62 -22.22 27.08 18.19
CA LEU A 62 -22.50 27.70 19.49
C LEU A 62 -21.75 29.02 19.64
N ASP A 63 -20.49 29.07 19.19
CA ASP A 63 -19.65 30.26 19.24
C ASP A 63 -19.40 30.89 17.86
N ASN A 64 -19.98 30.31 16.80
CA ASN A 64 -19.82 30.72 15.41
C ASN A 64 -18.35 30.79 14.94
N ARG A 65 -17.48 29.94 15.49
CA ARG A 65 -16.07 29.86 15.13
C ARG A 65 -15.74 28.64 14.30
N VAL A 66 -14.75 28.80 13.42
CA VAL A 66 -14.19 27.68 12.67
C VAL A 66 -13.29 26.90 13.62
N SER A 67 -13.62 25.63 13.84
CA SER A 67 -12.83 24.74 14.71
C SER A 67 -11.62 24.19 13.96
N ARG A 68 -11.82 23.63 12.76
CA ARG A 68 -10.75 23.09 11.90
C ARG A 68 -11.18 22.94 10.45
N PHE A 69 -10.20 22.67 9.59
CA PHE A 69 -10.40 22.19 8.23
C PHE A 69 -9.91 20.74 8.14
N ILE A 70 -10.70 19.87 7.52
CA ILE A 70 -10.35 18.48 7.25
C ILE A 70 -9.99 18.35 5.77
N GLY A 71 -8.90 17.63 5.46
CA GLY A 71 -8.40 17.46 4.09
C GLY A 71 -7.72 18.70 3.49
N ARG A 72 -7.34 19.70 4.32
CA ARG A 72 -6.64 20.91 3.86
C ARG A 72 -5.25 20.62 3.27
N HIS A 73 -4.57 19.61 3.80
CA HIS A 73 -3.23 19.22 3.37
C HIS A 73 -3.22 18.46 2.03
N GLU A 74 -4.37 17.97 1.59
CA GLU A 74 -4.52 17.26 0.31
C GLU A 74 -4.59 18.26 -0.85
N GLN A 75 -3.52 18.40 -1.61
CA GLN A 75 -3.40 19.40 -2.67
C GLN A 75 -4.39 19.15 -3.82
N GLY A 76 -4.92 20.23 -4.39
CA GLY A 76 -5.75 20.18 -5.60
C GLY A 76 -7.07 19.41 -5.45
N LEU A 77 -7.54 19.16 -4.22
CA LEU A 77 -8.81 18.48 -3.98
C LEU A 77 -9.96 19.45 -3.71
N ARG A 78 -11.10 19.17 -4.34
CA ARG A 78 -12.36 19.85 -4.07
C ARG A 78 -13.43 18.83 -3.67
N TYR A 79 -13.66 18.69 -2.37
CA TYR A 79 -14.65 17.75 -1.84
C TYR A 79 -16.08 18.13 -2.23
N LEU A 80 -16.97 17.14 -2.38
CA LEU A 80 -18.37 17.30 -2.80
C LEU A 80 -19.35 16.76 -1.78
N ALA A 81 -19.56 15.45 -1.75
CA ALA A 81 -20.45 14.82 -0.80
C ALA A 81 -19.64 14.34 0.40
N ILE A 82 -20.15 14.58 1.59
CA ILE A 82 -19.59 14.10 2.84
C ILE A 82 -20.59 13.18 3.56
N ALA A 83 -20.08 12.24 4.34
CA ALA A 83 -20.84 11.37 5.24
C ALA A 83 -20.04 11.18 6.53
N LEU A 84 -20.72 11.12 7.67
CA LEU A 84 -20.07 10.91 8.96
C LEU A 84 -20.55 9.58 9.55
N GLN A 85 -19.62 8.70 9.90
CA GLN A 85 -19.94 7.53 10.70
C GLN A 85 -20.16 7.96 12.15
N GLN A 86 -21.43 8.03 12.54
CA GLN A 86 -21.82 8.40 13.89
C GLN A 86 -22.06 7.14 14.74
N PRO A 87 -21.64 7.14 16.02
CA PRO A 87 -21.93 6.03 16.91
C PRO A 87 -23.44 5.86 17.12
N TYR A 88 -23.93 4.62 17.06
CA TYR A 88 -25.32 4.30 17.39
C TYR A 88 -25.53 4.46 18.90
N ILE A 89 -26.20 5.53 19.32
CA ILE A 89 -26.57 5.74 20.72
C ILE A 89 -27.83 4.91 21.03
N ALA A 90 -27.66 3.68 21.51
CA ALA A 90 -28.75 2.93 22.12
C ALA A 90 -29.24 3.68 23.38
N ARG A 91 -30.53 3.95 23.47
CA ARG A 91 -31.14 4.66 24.60
C ARG A 91 -30.78 3.98 25.93
N ARG A 92 -30.01 4.70 26.76
CA ARG A 92 -29.69 4.47 28.20
C ARG A 92 -29.06 3.11 28.57
N VAL A 93 -27.74 3.11 28.83
CA VAL A 93 -27.16 2.75 30.14
C VAL A 93 -25.91 3.61 30.34
N ALA A 94 -25.88 4.40 31.40
CA ALA A 94 -24.69 5.13 31.82
C ALA A 94 -23.75 4.16 32.55
N LYS A 95 -22.67 3.75 31.88
CA LYS A 95 -21.32 3.49 32.42
C LYS A 95 -20.51 2.75 31.35
N THR A 96 -19.60 3.46 30.70
CA THR A 96 -18.34 2.90 30.20
C THR A 96 -17.31 4.03 30.10
N THR A 97 -16.09 3.68 30.52
CA THR A 97 -14.85 4.45 30.45
C THR A 97 -14.61 5.04 29.06
N ALA A 98 -14.11 6.27 29.03
CA ALA A 98 -13.77 7.02 27.82
C ALA A 98 -12.73 6.28 26.95
N GLY A 99 -13.21 5.53 25.96
CA GLY A 99 -12.46 5.15 24.77
C GLY A 99 -12.85 6.09 23.64
N ALA A 100 -11.87 6.59 22.90
CA ALA A 100 -12.03 7.55 21.82
C ALA A 100 -13.15 7.14 20.83
N ASN A 101 -14.07 8.06 20.55
CA ASN A 101 -15.04 7.87 19.50
C ASN A 101 -14.33 8.08 18.15
N ASP A 102 -14.02 6.99 17.45
CA ASP A 102 -13.46 6.99 16.09
C ASP A 102 -14.53 7.39 15.06
N ALA A 103 -14.98 8.64 15.10
CA ALA A 103 -15.85 9.16 14.06
C ALA A 103 -15.05 9.30 12.75
N ILE A 104 -15.40 8.49 11.76
CA ILE A 104 -14.79 8.54 10.42
C ILE A 104 -15.62 9.47 9.54
N LEU A 105 -14.99 10.51 9.00
CA LEU A 105 -15.56 11.34 7.94
C LEU A 105 -15.19 10.73 6.59
N VAL A 106 -16.20 10.47 5.78
CA VAL A 106 -16.06 10.00 4.40
C VAL A 106 -16.38 11.16 3.47
N ALA A 107 -15.58 11.38 2.43
CA ALA A 107 -15.80 12.41 1.43
C ALA A 107 -15.56 11.91 0.00
N SER A 108 -16.29 12.45 -0.97
CA SER A 108 -15.96 12.38 -2.39
C SER A 108 -15.34 13.69 -2.86
N ALA A 109 -14.60 13.68 -3.98
CA ALA A 109 -14.05 14.91 -4.57
C ALA A 109 -14.41 15.05 -6.06
N PHE A 110 -14.56 16.30 -6.50
CA PHE A 110 -14.91 16.64 -7.87
C PHE A 110 -13.85 16.13 -8.85
N LYS A 111 -14.28 15.44 -9.91
CA LYS A 111 -13.43 14.81 -10.93
C LYS A 111 -12.42 13.77 -10.40
N LYS A 112 -12.59 13.28 -9.17
CA LYS A 112 -11.77 12.19 -8.62
C LYS A 112 -12.64 10.95 -8.48
N LYS A 113 -12.14 9.78 -8.92
CA LYS A 113 -12.85 8.49 -8.74
C LYS A 113 -12.40 7.81 -7.45
N ARG A 114 -12.22 8.61 -6.39
CA ARG A 114 -11.73 8.19 -5.07
C ARG A 114 -12.71 8.57 -3.97
N VAL A 115 -12.70 7.77 -2.92
CA VAL A 115 -13.38 8.05 -1.66
C VAL A 115 -12.32 8.32 -0.60
N TYR A 116 -12.47 9.40 0.14
CA TYR A 116 -11.51 9.87 1.13
C TYR A 116 -12.04 9.60 2.53
N PHE A 117 -11.22 8.99 3.37
CA PHE A 117 -11.55 8.69 4.77
C PHE A 117 -10.66 9.52 5.70
N PHE A 118 -11.28 10.22 6.65
CA PHE A 118 -10.60 11.02 7.65
C PHE A 118 -10.98 10.53 9.05
N THR A 119 -9.99 10.31 9.88
CA THR A 119 -10.14 10.01 11.30
C THR A 119 -9.94 11.27 12.15
N ALA A 120 -10.27 11.19 13.44
CA ALA A 120 -10.17 12.32 14.36
C ALA A 120 -8.72 12.82 14.52
N ASP A 121 -7.77 11.89 14.48
CA ASP A 121 -6.35 12.16 14.61
C ASP A 121 -5.80 12.94 13.41
N ALA A 122 -5.13 14.05 13.68
CA ALA A 122 -4.39 14.76 12.65
C ALA A 122 -3.13 13.93 12.32
N PRO A 123 -2.91 13.56 11.04
CA PRO A 123 -1.64 12.95 10.66
C PRO A 123 -0.51 13.94 10.95
N SER A 124 0.61 13.47 11.49
CA SER A 124 1.83 14.28 11.53
C SER A 124 2.30 14.56 10.09
N ASP A 125 2.93 15.70 9.85
CA ASP A 125 3.37 16.12 8.50
C ASP A 125 4.25 15.06 7.80
N ALA A 126 4.91 14.19 8.57
CA ALA A 126 5.73 13.07 8.07
C ALA A 126 4.92 11.91 7.46
N ILE A 127 3.61 11.82 7.72
CA ILE A 127 2.73 10.74 7.26
C ILE A 127 2.03 11.11 5.94
N LEU A 128 1.99 12.39 5.56
CA LEU A 128 1.27 12.84 4.35
C LEU A 128 1.84 12.26 3.05
N ASP A 129 3.16 12.06 2.97
CA ASP A 129 3.84 11.47 1.80
C ASP A 129 3.67 9.94 1.70
N THR A 130 3.15 9.28 2.74
CA THR A 130 3.00 7.81 2.80
C THR A 130 1.55 7.33 2.72
N ARG A 131 0.57 8.23 2.51
CA ARG A 131 -0.85 7.85 2.50
C ARG A 131 -1.33 7.34 1.15
N ASP A 132 -1.70 6.07 1.15
CA ASP A 132 -2.34 5.25 0.12
C ASP A 132 -2.83 5.94 -1.15
N VAL A 133 -2.06 5.75 -2.23
CA VAL A 133 -2.58 5.69 -3.61
C VAL A 133 -2.73 4.21 -3.98
N PHE A 134 -3.65 3.50 -3.34
CA PHE A 134 -4.09 2.21 -3.85
C PHE A 134 -5.30 2.41 -4.78
N ASN A 135 -5.14 1.89 -5.99
CA ASN A 135 -6.08 1.86 -7.11
C ASN A 135 -6.33 3.19 -7.86
N GLU A 136 -5.56 3.41 -8.93
CA GLU A 136 -6.09 3.96 -10.19
C GLU A 136 -5.09 3.74 -11.34
N LYS A 137 -5.58 3.18 -12.46
CA LYS A 137 -4.90 3.22 -13.76
C LYS A 137 -5.01 4.66 -14.28
N PRO A 138 -3.91 5.38 -14.61
CA PRO A 138 -3.98 6.79 -14.99
C PRO A 138 -4.84 7.01 -16.25
N SER A 139 -5.51 8.15 -16.31
CA SER A 139 -6.35 8.52 -17.46
C SER A 139 -5.49 8.85 -18.69
N LYS A 140 -6.03 8.63 -19.91
CA LYS A 140 -5.30 8.85 -21.17
C LYS A 140 -4.78 10.29 -21.33
N GLU A 141 -5.52 11.27 -20.83
CA GLU A 141 -5.16 12.69 -20.88
C GLU A 141 -4.03 13.04 -19.88
N GLU A 142 -3.97 12.38 -18.73
CA GLU A 142 -2.85 12.49 -17.78
C GLU A 142 -1.59 11.81 -18.34
N GLN A 143 -1.71 10.69 -19.05
CA GLN A 143 -0.59 10.06 -19.76
C GLN A 143 0.01 10.97 -20.84
N GLU A 144 -0.82 11.70 -21.57
CA GLU A 144 -0.37 12.60 -22.64
C GLU A 144 0.23 13.89 -22.08
N SER A 145 -0.37 14.49 -21.05
CA SER A 145 0.12 15.73 -20.45
C SER A 145 1.39 15.57 -19.58
N LEU A 146 1.60 14.39 -18.97
CA LEU A 146 2.85 14.05 -18.27
C LEU A 146 4.05 13.84 -19.21
N SER A 147 3.81 13.60 -20.51
CA SER A 147 4.88 13.40 -21.50
C SER A 147 5.51 14.70 -22.02
N ALA A 148 4.82 15.84 -21.87
CA ALA A 148 5.22 17.10 -22.48
C ALA A 148 5.91 18.09 -21.52
N ALA A 149 5.78 17.94 -20.20
CA ALA A 149 6.11 19.00 -19.25
C ALA A 149 7.39 18.82 -18.41
N THR A 150 8.06 17.66 -18.44
CA THR A 150 9.21 17.45 -17.53
C THR A 150 10.37 16.75 -18.22
N GLY A 151 11.38 17.53 -18.63
CA GLY A 151 12.74 17.07 -18.90
C GLY A 151 13.50 16.65 -17.64
N GLY A 152 12.84 15.93 -16.74
CA GLY A 152 13.39 15.34 -15.53
C GLY A 152 13.15 13.83 -15.59
N SER A 153 14.22 13.05 -15.45
CA SER A 153 14.26 11.59 -15.61
C SER A 153 13.02 10.92 -15.03
N ALA A 154 12.17 10.38 -15.91
CA ALA A 154 11.01 9.61 -15.52
C ALA A 154 11.48 8.36 -14.78
N ILE A 155 11.12 8.27 -13.49
CA ILE A 155 11.26 7.05 -12.69
C ILE A 155 10.50 5.94 -13.42
N THR A 156 11.23 4.98 -13.97
CA THR A 156 10.63 3.90 -14.77
C THR A 156 9.69 3.04 -13.89
N PRO A 157 8.71 2.31 -14.45
CA PRO A 157 7.95 1.31 -13.68
C PRO A 157 8.86 0.31 -12.92
N ALA A 158 10.07 0.09 -13.44
CA ALA A 158 11.13 -0.70 -12.82
C ALA A 158 11.79 -0.05 -11.59
N GLU A 159 11.57 1.24 -11.33
CA GLU A 159 12.04 1.91 -10.10
C GLU A 159 10.95 1.94 -9.00
N ARG A 160 9.66 1.78 -9.37
CA ARG A 160 8.54 1.55 -8.43
C ARG A 160 8.56 0.14 -7.84
N LEU A 161 8.84 -0.83 -8.70
CA LEU A 161 9.11 -2.22 -8.37
C LEU A 161 10.56 -2.28 -7.87
N GLY A 162 10.79 -2.36 -6.56
CA GLY A 162 12.16 -2.24 -6.04
C GLY A 162 13.14 -3.19 -6.75
N ALA A 163 14.31 -2.67 -7.14
CA ALA A 163 15.27 -3.42 -7.95
C ALA A 163 15.94 -4.57 -7.17
N THR A 164 16.09 -4.38 -5.86
CA THR A 164 16.70 -5.37 -4.97
C THR A 164 15.91 -5.52 -3.67
N ALA A 165 15.91 -6.73 -3.12
CA ALA A 165 15.35 -7.05 -1.81
C ALA A 165 16.42 -7.68 -0.91
N THR A 166 16.46 -7.25 0.35
CA THR A 166 17.31 -7.87 1.38
C THR A 166 16.41 -8.58 2.37
N LEU A 167 16.50 -9.91 2.40
CA LEU A 167 15.79 -10.76 3.34
C LEU A 167 16.66 -10.91 4.58
N HIS A 168 16.20 -10.36 5.70
CA HIS A 168 16.85 -10.52 7.00
C HIS A 168 16.36 -11.83 7.61
N THR A 169 17.24 -12.81 7.80
CA THR A 169 16.88 -14.12 8.38
C THR A 169 17.61 -14.35 9.70
N THR A 170 17.19 -15.37 10.46
CA THR A 170 17.90 -15.80 11.67
C THR A 170 19.33 -16.30 11.41
N PHE A 171 19.69 -16.62 10.17
CA PHE A 171 21.03 -17.07 9.78
C PHE A 171 21.87 -15.99 9.07
N GLY A 172 21.31 -14.80 8.89
CA GLY A 172 21.95 -13.67 8.20
C GLY A 172 21.12 -13.14 7.03
N ASP A 173 21.75 -12.28 6.23
CA ASP A 173 21.07 -11.55 5.16
C ASP A 173 21.22 -12.23 3.80
N ILE A 174 20.13 -12.25 3.03
CA ILE A 174 20.10 -12.75 1.64
C ILE A 174 19.66 -11.61 0.74
N ARG A 175 20.50 -11.21 -0.21
CA ARG A 175 20.18 -10.13 -1.15
C ARG A 175 19.73 -10.71 -2.49
N VAL A 176 18.54 -10.34 -2.93
CA VAL A 176 17.90 -10.81 -4.16
C VAL A 176 17.81 -9.64 -5.15
N LYS A 177 18.19 -9.88 -6.40
CA LYS A 177 17.85 -9.02 -7.54
C LYS A 177 16.49 -9.45 -8.09
N LEU A 178 15.59 -8.50 -8.25
CA LEU A 178 14.22 -8.75 -8.72
C LEU A 178 14.11 -8.48 -10.23
N PHE A 179 13.23 -9.23 -10.90
CA PHE A 179 13.00 -9.19 -12.35
C PHE A 179 11.68 -8.49 -12.67
N GLY A 180 11.54 -7.23 -12.23
CA GLY A 180 10.29 -6.47 -12.35
C GLY A 180 9.90 -6.10 -13.78
N ALA A 181 10.82 -6.18 -14.75
CA ALA A 181 10.51 -5.94 -16.15
C ALA A 181 9.79 -7.14 -16.79
N GLU A 182 10.20 -8.36 -16.43
CA GLU A 182 9.65 -9.60 -16.94
C GLU A 182 8.44 -10.09 -16.15
N CYS A 183 8.44 -9.90 -14.82
CA CYS A 183 7.41 -10.38 -13.89
C CYS A 183 6.85 -9.22 -13.03
N PRO A 184 6.24 -8.19 -13.64
CA PRO A 184 5.81 -6.99 -12.93
C PRO A 184 4.81 -7.26 -11.82
N LYS A 185 3.80 -8.13 -12.02
CA LYS A 185 2.80 -8.42 -10.97
C LYS A 185 3.40 -9.20 -9.82
N THR A 186 4.26 -10.17 -10.09
CA THR A 186 4.90 -10.98 -9.06
C THR A 186 5.82 -10.13 -8.20
N VAL A 187 6.61 -9.25 -8.83
CA VAL A 187 7.48 -8.32 -8.12
C VAL A 187 6.67 -7.26 -7.36
N GLU A 188 5.54 -6.80 -7.90
CA GLU A 188 4.62 -5.89 -7.20
C GLU A 188 4.08 -6.56 -5.92
N ASN A 189 3.51 -7.76 -6.05
CA ASN A 189 3.00 -8.56 -4.95
C ASN A 189 4.05 -8.75 -3.85
N PHE A 190 5.26 -9.21 -4.24
CA PHE A 190 6.36 -9.44 -3.31
C PHE A 190 6.82 -8.14 -2.62
N THR A 191 7.01 -7.06 -3.38
CA THR A 191 7.52 -5.79 -2.83
C THR A 191 6.51 -5.08 -1.93
N VAL A 192 5.22 -5.15 -2.26
CA VAL A 192 4.15 -4.59 -1.42
C VAL A 192 4.00 -5.39 -0.14
N HIS A 193 3.95 -6.74 -0.21
CA HIS A 193 3.94 -7.58 0.99
C HIS A 193 5.15 -7.31 1.90
N ALA A 194 6.34 -7.20 1.32
CA ALA A 194 7.56 -6.85 2.05
C ALA A 194 7.45 -5.48 2.76
N ARG A 195 7.00 -4.44 2.04
CA ARG A 195 6.87 -3.08 2.60
C ARG A 195 5.81 -3.00 3.70
N ASN A 196 4.75 -3.80 3.60
CA ASN A 196 3.68 -3.88 4.59
C ASN A 196 4.05 -4.72 5.82
N GLY A 197 5.26 -5.29 5.86
CA GLY A 197 5.68 -6.20 6.94
C GLY A 197 4.95 -7.54 6.94
N TYR A 198 4.30 -7.92 5.83
CA TYR A 198 3.55 -9.18 5.72
C TYR A 198 4.45 -10.39 5.99
N TYR A 199 5.69 -10.35 5.49
CA TYR A 199 6.67 -11.40 5.63
C TYR A 199 7.42 -11.41 6.98
N ASP A 200 7.11 -10.49 7.88
CA ASP A 200 7.84 -10.32 9.13
C ASP A 200 7.61 -11.51 10.08
N ASN A 201 8.71 -12.03 10.64
CA ASN A 201 8.74 -13.21 11.50
C ASN A 201 8.14 -14.49 10.91
N MET A 202 8.05 -14.61 9.58
CA MET A 202 7.60 -15.83 8.92
C MET A 202 8.61 -16.96 9.04
N VAL A 203 8.13 -18.21 9.12
CA VAL A 203 8.99 -19.39 9.16
C VAL A 203 9.32 -19.90 7.75
N PHE A 204 10.49 -20.48 7.60
CA PHE A 204 10.76 -21.39 6.48
C PHE A 204 10.11 -22.74 6.82
N HIS A 205 8.86 -22.90 6.41
CA HIS A 205 8.04 -24.06 6.77
C HIS A 205 8.44 -25.33 6.03
N ARG A 206 9.22 -25.21 4.94
CA ARG A 206 9.70 -26.36 4.15
C ARG A 206 11.12 -26.13 3.63
N VAL A 207 12.02 -27.05 3.93
CA VAL A 207 13.44 -27.02 3.57
C VAL A 207 13.86 -28.39 3.07
N ILE A 208 14.23 -28.49 1.80
CA ILE A 208 14.63 -29.76 1.17
C ILE A 208 16.08 -29.65 0.71
N LYS A 209 16.94 -30.47 1.32
CA LYS A 209 18.36 -30.53 0.99
C LYS A 209 18.57 -31.01 -0.45
N GLY A 210 19.39 -30.27 -1.20
CA GLY A 210 19.63 -30.49 -2.62
C GLY A 210 18.47 -30.06 -3.51
N PHE A 211 17.57 -29.21 -3.03
CA PHE A 211 16.44 -28.73 -3.82
C PHE A 211 16.11 -27.25 -3.58
N MET A 212 15.46 -26.91 -2.47
CA MET A 212 14.98 -25.54 -2.22
C MET A 212 14.65 -25.28 -0.75
N ILE A 213 14.57 -23.99 -0.39
CA ILE A 213 14.02 -23.47 0.86
C ILE A 213 12.76 -22.64 0.56
N GLN A 214 11.66 -22.89 1.26
CA GLN A 214 10.36 -22.27 1.00
C GLN A 214 9.82 -21.55 2.24
N THR A 215 9.22 -20.38 2.00
CA THR A 215 8.62 -19.50 3.02
C THR A 215 7.47 -18.69 2.42
N GLY A 216 6.98 -17.69 3.13
CA GLY A 216 5.91 -16.80 2.67
C GLY A 216 4.50 -17.25 3.03
N ASP A 217 4.35 -18.19 3.97
CA ASP A 217 3.06 -18.63 4.51
C ASP A 217 2.86 -18.09 5.94
N PRO A 218 1.83 -17.26 6.20
CA PRO A 218 1.49 -16.78 7.54
C PRO A 218 1.17 -17.90 8.54
N ASN A 219 0.60 -19.02 8.09
CA ASN A 219 0.23 -20.14 8.96
C ASN A 219 1.43 -21.03 9.30
N GLY A 220 2.47 -21.02 8.46
CA GLY A 220 3.69 -21.80 8.64
C GLY A 220 3.50 -23.31 8.45
N ASP A 221 2.47 -23.73 7.72
CA ASP A 221 2.13 -25.13 7.42
C ASP A 221 2.12 -25.44 5.92
N GLY A 222 2.29 -24.43 5.07
CA GLY A 222 2.31 -24.51 3.61
C GLY A 222 0.93 -24.36 2.96
N THR A 223 -0.15 -24.17 3.72
CA THR A 223 -1.52 -24.11 3.19
C THR A 223 -2.07 -22.70 3.04
N GLY A 224 -1.46 -21.73 3.72
CA GLY A 224 -1.91 -20.33 3.73
C GLY A 224 -1.18 -19.43 2.75
N GLY A 225 -1.47 -18.14 2.88
CA GLY A 225 -0.87 -17.09 2.06
C GLY A 225 -1.78 -16.66 0.92
N GLU A 226 -1.88 -15.35 0.73
CA GLU A 226 -2.71 -14.73 -0.31
C GLU A 226 -1.92 -13.60 -0.98
N SER A 227 -2.28 -13.24 -2.21
CA SER A 227 -1.70 -12.07 -2.86
C SER A 227 -2.21 -10.78 -2.25
N ILE A 228 -1.57 -9.66 -2.60
CA ILE A 228 -2.04 -8.32 -2.23
C ILE A 228 -3.43 -7.96 -2.77
N TRP A 229 -3.98 -8.78 -3.67
CA TRP A 229 -5.31 -8.61 -4.25
C TRP A 229 -6.38 -9.48 -3.57
N GLY A 230 -6.06 -10.19 -2.48
CA GLY A 230 -7.00 -10.97 -1.68
C GLY A 230 -7.37 -12.34 -2.28
N GLY A 231 -6.44 -12.95 -3.02
CA GLY A 231 -6.62 -14.27 -3.64
C GLY A 231 -5.42 -14.69 -4.48
N ASP A 232 -5.62 -15.63 -5.39
CA ASP A 232 -4.60 -16.11 -6.32
C ASP A 232 -4.40 -15.16 -7.52
N PHE A 233 -3.21 -15.12 -8.09
CA PHE A 233 -2.91 -14.41 -9.34
C PHE A 233 -2.16 -15.26 -10.38
N GLU A 234 -2.14 -14.77 -11.62
CA GLU A 234 -1.62 -15.50 -12.78
C GLU A 234 -0.11 -15.75 -12.77
N ASP A 235 0.35 -16.76 -13.51
CA ASP A 235 1.78 -16.99 -13.72
C ASP A 235 2.39 -16.01 -14.74
N GLU A 236 3.60 -15.52 -14.50
CA GLU A 236 4.36 -14.64 -15.40
C GLU A 236 5.58 -15.39 -15.98
N LEU A 237 5.31 -16.36 -16.85
CA LEU A 237 6.33 -17.28 -17.37
C LEU A 237 7.12 -16.67 -18.54
N HIS A 238 8.41 -16.42 -18.33
CA HIS A 238 9.28 -15.84 -19.35
C HIS A 238 10.38 -16.82 -19.81
N ARG A 239 10.58 -16.98 -21.13
CA ARG A 239 11.53 -17.98 -21.68
C ARG A 239 12.99 -17.74 -21.30
N SER A 240 13.36 -16.50 -20.97
CA SER A 240 14.71 -16.15 -20.51
C SER A 240 14.93 -16.43 -19.02
N LEU A 241 13.86 -16.61 -18.24
CA LEU A 241 13.92 -16.82 -16.81
C LEU A 241 13.68 -18.30 -16.50
N LYS A 242 14.73 -18.98 -16.06
CA LYS A 242 14.76 -20.43 -15.86
C LYS A 242 15.44 -20.78 -14.55
N HIS A 243 15.15 -21.98 -14.06
CA HIS A 243 15.85 -22.63 -12.95
C HIS A 243 17.14 -23.31 -13.43
N ASP A 244 17.91 -22.60 -14.26
CA ASP A 244 19.13 -23.10 -14.92
C ASP A 244 20.34 -23.17 -13.98
N ARG A 245 20.25 -22.51 -12.83
CA ARG A 245 21.33 -22.37 -11.85
C ARG A 245 20.74 -22.27 -10.43
N PRO A 246 21.53 -22.59 -9.39
CA PRO A 246 21.10 -22.44 -8.01
C PRO A 246 20.79 -20.99 -7.65
N PHE A 247 20.12 -20.81 -6.51
CA PHE A 247 19.74 -19.54 -5.91
C PHE A 247 18.78 -18.71 -6.76
N THR A 248 17.93 -19.40 -7.53
CA THR A 248 16.83 -18.78 -8.27
C THR A 248 15.62 -18.64 -7.33
N VAL A 249 14.99 -17.47 -7.32
CA VAL A 249 13.82 -17.16 -6.48
C VAL A 249 12.56 -17.24 -7.34
N SER A 250 11.59 -18.03 -6.89
CA SER A 250 10.39 -18.33 -7.67
C SER A 250 9.16 -18.48 -6.78
N MET A 251 7.97 -18.19 -7.32
CA MET A 251 6.70 -18.34 -6.61
C MET A 251 6.36 -19.82 -6.36
N ALA A 252 5.86 -20.12 -5.17
CA ALA A 252 5.21 -21.39 -4.90
C ALA A 252 3.72 -21.28 -5.30
N ASN A 253 3.21 -22.32 -5.95
CA ASN A 253 1.82 -22.40 -6.39
C ASN A 253 1.30 -23.84 -6.22
N ALA A 254 -0.02 -24.01 -6.21
CA ALA A 254 -0.71 -25.30 -6.13
C ALA A 254 -1.15 -25.83 -7.52
N GLY A 255 -0.68 -25.18 -8.58
CA GLY A 255 -1.11 -25.40 -9.96
C GLY A 255 -1.03 -24.10 -10.77
N PRO A 256 -1.34 -24.15 -12.08
CA PRO A 256 -1.30 -22.97 -12.94
C PRO A 256 -2.16 -21.83 -12.40
N ASN A 257 -1.61 -20.63 -12.36
CA ASN A 257 -2.28 -19.38 -11.93
C ASN A 257 -2.80 -19.39 -10.49
N THR A 258 -2.09 -20.06 -9.57
CA THR A 258 -2.43 -20.10 -8.13
C THR A 258 -1.31 -19.48 -7.28
N ASN A 259 -0.77 -18.35 -7.73
CA ASN A 259 0.27 -17.65 -6.98
C ASN A 259 -0.38 -16.85 -5.84
N GLY A 260 0.10 -17.05 -4.62
CA GLY A 260 -0.30 -16.29 -3.43
C GLY A 260 0.84 -15.41 -2.92
N SER A 261 1.27 -15.65 -1.67
CA SER A 261 2.44 -14.97 -1.08
C SER A 261 3.67 -15.87 -0.90
N GLN A 262 3.50 -17.18 -1.03
CA GLN A 262 4.58 -18.15 -0.83
C GLN A 262 5.60 -18.13 -1.98
N PHE A 263 6.88 -18.25 -1.62
CA PHE A 263 7.98 -18.34 -2.57
C PHE A 263 9.09 -19.26 -2.05
N PHE A 264 9.95 -19.70 -2.96
CA PHE A 264 11.11 -20.53 -2.63
C PHE A 264 12.38 -20.03 -3.30
N ILE A 265 13.51 -20.43 -2.73
CA ILE A 265 14.86 -20.22 -3.26
C ILE A 265 15.48 -21.59 -3.55
N THR A 266 15.86 -21.85 -4.79
CA THR A 266 16.51 -23.12 -5.16
C THR A 266 17.96 -23.17 -4.66
N THR A 267 18.46 -24.35 -4.31
CA THR A 267 19.87 -24.57 -3.93
C THR A 267 20.65 -25.31 -5.03
N VAL A 268 19.95 -25.84 -6.02
CA VAL A 268 20.49 -26.51 -7.22
C VAL A 268 19.74 -26.06 -8.48
N PRO A 269 20.21 -26.37 -9.71
CA PRO A 269 19.41 -26.24 -10.92
C PRO A 269 18.18 -27.16 -10.89
N CYS A 270 17.00 -26.63 -11.23
CA CYS A 270 15.72 -27.34 -11.15
C CYS A 270 14.90 -27.19 -12.45
N PRO A 271 15.40 -27.62 -13.63
CA PRO A 271 14.74 -27.37 -14.91
C PRO A 271 13.33 -27.97 -15.04
N TRP A 272 12.96 -28.94 -14.20
CA TRP A 272 11.61 -29.51 -14.17
C TRP A 272 10.52 -28.55 -13.62
N LEU A 273 10.94 -27.43 -13.03
CA LEU A 273 10.08 -26.34 -12.56
C LEU A 273 9.88 -25.23 -13.62
N ASP A 274 10.66 -25.24 -14.70
CA ASP A 274 10.55 -24.26 -15.77
C ASP A 274 9.15 -24.29 -16.39
N MET A 275 8.61 -23.11 -16.68
CA MET A 275 7.26 -22.93 -17.20
C MET A 275 6.14 -23.46 -16.29
N LYS A 276 6.42 -23.74 -15.01
CA LYS A 276 5.41 -24.10 -14.00
C LYS A 276 5.38 -23.12 -12.83
N HIS A 277 6.51 -22.50 -12.52
CA HIS A 277 6.64 -21.53 -11.46
C HIS A 277 7.26 -20.24 -11.99
N THR A 278 6.71 -19.11 -11.54
CA THR A 278 7.17 -17.78 -11.94
C THR A 278 8.49 -17.43 -11.27
N VAL A 279 9.57 -17.39 -12.07
CA VAL A 279 10.89 -16.94 -11.62
C VAL A 279 10.94 -15.43 -11.60
N PHE A 280 10.94 -14.81 -10.41
CA PHE A 280 10.87 -13.36 -10.26
C PHE A 280 12.12 -12.72 -9.66
N GLY A 281 13.12 -13.53 -9.29
CA GLY A 281 14.38 -12.99 -8.79
C GLY A 281 15.51 -14.00 -8.71
N ARG A 282 16.68 -13.50 -8.30
CA ARG A 282 17.88 -14.31 -8.08
C ARG A 282 18.73 -13.76 -6.95
N VAL A 283 19.24 -14.65 -6.11
CA VAL A 283 20.17 -14.26 -5.04
C VAL A 283 21.47 -13.74 -5.66
N THR A 284 21.92 -12.59 -5.18
CA THR A 284 23.18 -11.94 -5.56
C THR A 284 24.20 -11.99 -4.44
N HIS A 285 23.77 -11.99 -3.18
CA HIS A 285 24.61 -12.09 -1.98
C HIS A 285 23.89 -12.93 -0.91
N GLY A 286 24.65 -13.61 -0.04
CA GLY A 286 24.09 -14.49 0.98
C GLY A 286 23.79 -15.91 0.50
N ALA A 287 24.48 -16.39 -0.53
CA ALA A 287 24.38 -17.78 -0.98
C ALA A 287 24.78 -18.78 0.11
N ASP A 288 25.79 -18.42 0.93
CA ASP A 288 26.19 -19.21 2.09
C ASP A 288 25.09 -19.25 3.17
N VAL A 289 24.31 -18.18 3.33
CA VAL A 289 23.14 -18.14 4.23
C VAL A 289 22.05 -19.08 3.73
N VAL A 290 21.73 -19.07 2.42
CA VAL A 290 20.79 -20.02 1.82
C VAL A 290 21.21 -21.47 2.09
N LEU A 291 22.49 -21.78 1.89
CA LEU A 291 23.03 -23.13 2.14
C LEU A 291 23.06 -23.50 3.64
N LYS A 292 23.27 -22.53 4.54
CA LYS A 292 23.14 -22.76 5.99
C LYS A 292 21.71 -23.11 6.38
N ILE A 293 20.73 -22.40 5.82
CA ILE A 293 19.30 -22.69 6.03
C ILE A 293 18.95 -24.06 5.47
N GLU A 294 19.42 -24.40 4.26
CA GLU A 294 19.24 -25.74 3.68
C GLU A 294 19.83 -26.86 4.56
N GLY A 295 20.97 -26.59 5.21
CA GLY A 295 21.69 -27.56 6.03
C GLY A 295 21.05 -27.87 7.39
N VAL A 296 19.96 -27.20 7.77
CA VAL A 296 19.27 -27.47 9.05
C VAL A 296 18.62 -28.85 9.06
N LYS A 297 18.48 -29.44 10.26
CA LYS A 297 17.78 -30.72 10.41
C LYS A 297 16.28 -30.52 10.23
N THR A 298 15.65 -31.35 9.43
CA THR A 298 14.21 -31.35 9.16
C THR A 298 13.54 -32.64 9.65
N ASN A 299 12.22 -32.61 9.79
CA ASN A 299 11.40 -33.77 10.07
C ASN A 299 10.99 -34.51 8.77
N GLU A 300 10.13 -35.53 8.88
CA GLU A 300 9.63 -36.32 7.74
C GLU A 300 8.79 -35.52 6.72
N HIS A 301 8.36 -34.31 7.07
CA HIS A 301 7.60 -33.40 6.21
C HIS A 301 8.46 -32.25 5.67
N ASP A 302 9.78 -32.41 5.71
CA ASP A 302 10.75 -31.39 5.29
C ASP A 302 10.68 -30.08 6.11
N LYS A 303 10.02 -30.07 7.27
CA LYS A 303 9.93 -28.88 8.15
C LYS A 303 11.13 -28.84 9.10
N PRO A 304 11.85 -27.71 9.22
CA PRO A 304 12.95 -27.58 10.18
C PRO A 304 12.56 -27.95 11.61
N LEU A 305 13.42 -28.68 12.32
CA LEU A 305 13.21 -29.04 13.73
C LEU A 305 13.36 -27.85 14.67
N GLN A 306 14.14 -26.85 14.25
CA GLN A 306 14.25 -25.54 14.91
C GLN A 306 13.82 -24.49 13.90
N ASP A 307 12.95 -23.57 14.34
CA ASP A 307 12.41 -22.53 13.47
C ASP A 307 13.53 -21.68 12.88
N VAL A 308 13.58 -21.69 11.54
CA VAL A 308 14.31 -20.70 10.77
C VAL A 308 13.31 -19.62 10.38
N LYS A 309 13.62 -18.35 10.66
CA LYS A 309 12.68 -17.24 10.43
C LYS A 309 13.23 -16.22 9.46
N LEU A 310 12.35 -15.73 8.60
CA LEU A 310 12.46 -14.49 7.86
C LEU A 310 11.96 -13.38 8.78
N LEU A 311 12.87 -12.53 9.25
CA LEU A 311 12.59 -11.49 10.23
C LEU A 311 11.93 -10.27 9.61
N ALA A 312 12.45 -9.83 8.46
CA ALA A 312 11.92 -8.72 7.69
C ALA A 312 12.48 -8.76 6.25
N ILE A 313 11.80 -8.07 5.33
CA ILE A 313 12.32 -7.83 3.98
C ILE A 313 12.46 -6.33 3.73
N LYS A 314 13.67 -5.88 3.43
CA LYS A 314 13.94 -4.50 3.02
C LYS A 314 14.02 -4.38 1.50
N ILE A 315 13.14 -3.58 0.91
CA ILE A 315 13.16 -3.27 -0.52
C ILE A 315 14.04 -2.04 -0.78
N THR A 316 14.93 -2.12 -1.76
CA THR A 316 15.80 -1.02 -2.21
C THR A 316 15.64 -0.82 -3.72
N SER A 317 15.32 0.41 -4.13
CA SER A 317 15.28 0.85 -5.52
C SER A 317 16.66 1.26 -6.01
#